data_AF-A0A968G8U3-F1
#
_entry.id   AF-A0A968G8U3-F1
#
_cell.length_a   1.000
_cell.length_b   1.000
_cell.length_c   1.000
_cell.angle_alpha   90.00
_cell.angle_beta   90.00
_cell.angle_gamma   90.00
#
_symmetry.space_group_name_H-M   'P 1'
#
loop_
_entity.id
_entity.type
_entity.pdbx_description
1 polymer ?
#
loop_
_entity_poly.entity_id
_entity_poly.type
_entity_poly.pdbx_seq_one_letter_code
_entity_poly.pdbx_strand_id
1 'polypeptide(L)'
;MDKNIWCTRRYIKLPLILTLLSLFATSCTEPYAMWQVILGNYRYEQGRYHEATMHYFETLSLDYQEEIVYFNLGSLYHALGEAEAAQEMWIQAQNHQSVIIQSQAHYNRGVVYYQLGEYAHAIEHFQYALLLHRQDMNAKINLELAQIALFRQEEAKQPATRIPPSPVNQRQLDYLKRRNTLFLGVESQEPEWLDPDDI
;
A
#
# COMPACT_ATOMS: atom_id res chain seq x y z
N MET A 1 59.65 38.81 -2.72
CA MET A 1 58.67 38.84 -3.82
C MET A 1 57.93 37.51 -3.82
N ASP A 2 56.89 37.40 -3.00
CA ASP A 2 56.13 36.15 -2.82
C ASP A 2 55.03 35.99 -3.89
N LYS A 3 55.40 35.43 -5.04
CA LYS A 3 54.46 35.12 -6.13
C LYS A 3 53.56 33.90 -5.83
N ASN A 4 53.81 33.15 -4.75
CA ASN A 4 53.13 31.87 -4.47
C ASN A 4 51.82 32.01 -3.67
N ILE A 5 51.58 33.14 -2.99
CA ILE A 5 50.39 33.33 -2.13
C ILE A 5 49.13 33.62 -2.96
N TRP A 6 49.28 34.19 -4.17
CA TRP A 6 48.16 34.49 -5.07
C TRP A 6 47.64 33.27 -5.84
N CYS A 7 48.47 32.25 -6.06
CA CYS A 7 48.04 31.02 -6.72
C CYS A 7 47.19 30.14 -5.80
N THR A 8 47.64 29.85 -4.58
CA THR A 8 46.95 28.93 -3.65
C THR A 8 45.55 29.41 -3.23
N ARG A 9 45.34 30.72 -3.06
CA ARG A 9 44.05 31.29 -2.65
C ARG A 9 42.96 31.19 -3.74
N ARG A 10 43.34 31.04 -5.01
CA ARG A 10 42.41 30.86 -6.15
C ARG A 10 41.98 29.40 -6.31
N TYR A 11 42.87 28.45 -6.01
CA TYR A 11 42.60 27.01 -6.09
C TYR A 11 41.75 26.46 -4.92
N ILE A 12 41.64 27.16 -3.79
CA ILE A 12 40.77 26.75 -2.67
C ILE A 12 39.32 27.23 -2.85
N LYS A 13 39.11 28.37 -3.52
CA LYS A 13 37.76 28.92 -3.74
C LYS A 13 36.97 28.19 -4.81
N LEU A 14 37.63 27.72 -5.87
CA LEU A 14 36.98 27.00 -6.98
C LEU A 14 36.34 25.67 -6.56
N PRO A 15 37.01 24.76 -5.81
CA PRO A 15 36.37 23.54 -5.32
C PRO A 15 35.26 23.84 -4.33
N LEU A 16 35.40 24.85 -3.46
CA LEU A 16 34.34 25.27 -2.53
C LEU A 16 33.08 25.76 -3.27
N ILE A 17 33.25 26.54 -4.34
CA ILE A 17 32.15 27.01 -5.19
C ILE A 17 31.52 25.85 -5.96
N LEU A 18 32.31 24.91 -6.48
CA LEU A 18 31.80 23.71 -7.16
C LEU A 18 31.04 22.78 -6.21
N THR A 19 31.53 22.57 -4.97
CA THR A 19 30.81 21.79 -3.95
C THR A 19 29.52 22.49 -3.51
N LEU A 20 29.52 23.82 -3.42
CA LEU A 20 28.30 24.58 -3.13
C LEU A 20 27.32 24.46 -4.30
N LEU A 21 27.77 24.56 -5.55
CA LEU A 21 26.91 24.38 -6.72
C LEU A 21 26.30 22.98 -6.80
N SER A 22 27.06 21.93 -6.48
CA SER A 22 26.53 20.55 -6.45
C SER A 22 25.50 20.35 -5.34
N LEU A 23 25.73 20.94 -4.16
CA LEU A 23 24.76 20.94 -3.05
C LEU A 23 23.45 21.67 -3.41
N PHE A 24 23.55 22.76 -4.18
CA PHE A 24 22.39 23.47 -4.71
C PHE A 24 21.68 22.69 -5.82
N ALA A 25 22.40 21.96 -6.67
CA ALA A 25 21.81 21.12 -7.71
C ALA A 25 21.02 19.94 -7.13
N THR A 26 21.56 19.25 -6.12
CA THR A 26 20.83 18.21 -5.37
C THR A 26 19.62 18.75 -4.60
N SER A 27 19.65 20.04 -4.23
CA SER A 27 18.51 20.68 -3.56
C SER A 27 17.29 20.85 -4.46
N CYS A 28 17.44 20.81 -5.80
CA CYS A 28 16.32 21.02 -6.72
C CYS A 28 15.68 19.72 -7.22
N THR A 29 16.41 18.59 -7.17
CA THR A 29 15.92 17.28 -7.65
C THR A 29 14.93 16.65 -6.66
N GLU A 30 15.23 16.68 -5.37
CA GLU A 30 14.38 16.09 -4.31
C GLU A 30 12.98 16.74 -4.24
N PRO A 31 12.83 18.09 -4.23
CA PRO A 31 11.51 18.71 -4.18
C PRO A 31 10.69 18.48 -5.45
N TYR A 32 11.35 18.38 -6.61
CA TYR A 32 10.68 18.05 -7.87
C TYR A 32 10.17 16.61 -7.86
N ALA A 33 11.01 15.65 -7.46
CA ALA A 33 10.62 14.25 -7.38
C ALA A 33 9.46 14.02 -6.40
N MET A 34 9.53 14.65 -5.22
CA MET A 34 8.44 14.64 -4.24
C MET A 34 7.15 15.22 -4.81
N TRP A 35 7.24 16.33 -5.55
CA TRP A 35 6.08 16.93 -6.20
C TRP A 35 5.45 16.00 -7.25
N GLN A 36 6.26 15.25 -8.00
CA GLN A 36 5.76 14.25 -8.94
C GLN A 36 4.99 13.13 -8.24
N VAL A 37 5.47 12.64 -7.08
CA VAL A 37 4.72 11.65 -6.28
C VAL A 37 3.36 12.20 -5.85
N ILE A 38 3.33 13.43 -5.32
CA ILE A 38 2.08 14.09 -4.88
C ILE A 38 1.10 14.24 -6.05
N LEU A 39 1.59 14.66 -7.21
CA LEU A 39 0.76 14.81 -8.40
C LEU A 39 0.25 13.47 -8.93
N GLY A 40 1.09 12.42 -8.91
CA GLY A 40 0.71 11.06 -9.23
C GLY A 40 -0.43 10.56 -8.32
N ASN A 41 -0.29 10.72 -7.01
CA ASN A 41 -1.33 10.36 -6.04
C ASN A 41 -2.62 11.14 -6.31
N TYR A 42 -2.52 12.45 -6.57
CA TYR A 42 -3.69 13.27 -6.89
C TYR A 42 -4.39 12.79 -8.17
N ARG A 43 -3.66 12.39 -9.21
CA ARG A 43 -4.24 11.82 -10.43
C ARG A 43 -4.88 10.44 -10.19
N TYR A 44 -4.26 9.62 -9.35
CA TYR A 44 -4.80 8.33 -8.94
C TYR A 44 -6.17 8.48 -8.24
N GLU A 45 -6.29 9.40 -7.28
CA GLU A 45 -7.56 9.68 -6.58
C GLU A 45 -8.67 10.19 -7.52
N GLN A 46 -8.30 10.79 -8.66
CA GLN A 46 -9.24 11.22 -9.69
C GLN A 46 -9.61 10.10 -10.68
N GLY A 47 -9.11 8.87 -10.48
CA GLY A 47 -9.28 7.75 -11.41
C GLY A 47 -8.48 7.90 -12.71
N ARG A 48 -7.60 8.90 -12.82
CA ARG A 48 -6.79 9.18 -14.01
C ARG A 48 -5.50 8.37 -13.98
N TYR A 49 -5.65 7.05 -14.01
CA TYR A 49 -4.56 6.10 -13.77
C TYR A 49 -3.40 6.24 -14.75
N HIS A 50 -3.68 6.47 -16.04
CA HIS A 50 -2.60 6.65 -17.03
C HIS A 50 -1.68 7.84 -16.68
N GLU A 51 -2.25 8.95 -16.24
CA GLU A 51 -1.46 10.12 -15.83
C GLU A 51 -0.72 9.89 -14.52
N ALA A 52 -1.36 9.21 -13.56
CA ALA A 52 -0.69 8.82 -12.32
C ALA A 52 0.56 7.97 -12.60
N THR A 53 0.45 6.99 -13.51
CA THR A 53 1.57 6.15 -13.95
C THR A 53 2.71 6.97 -14.54
N MET A 54 2.41 7.98 -15.36
CA MET A 54 3.45 8.86 -15.94
C MET A 54 4.24 9.59 -14.84
N HIS A 55 3.56 10.14 -13.84
CA HIS A 55 4.22 10.81 -12.72
C HIS A 55 5.06 9.86 -11.86
N TYR A 56 4.59 8.63 -11.63
CA TYR A 56 5.35 7.62 -10.91
C TYR A 56 6.61 7.18 -11.65
N PHE A 57 6.55 6.95 -12.97
CA PHE A 57 7.74 6.60 -13.75
C PHE A 57 8.76 7.74 -13.84
N GLU A 58 8.28 8.99 -13.91
CA GLU A 58 9.16 10.16 -13.79
C GLU A 58 9.90 10.14 -12.45
N THR A 59 9.21 9.89 -11.32
CA THR A 59 9.88 9.79 -10.01
C THR A 59 10.89 8.63 -9.94
N LEU A 60 10.55 7.46 -10.48
CA LEU A 60 11.49 6.32 -10.53
C LEU A 60 12.75 6.67 -11.32
N SER A 61 12.65 7.45 -12.40
CA SER A 61 13.82 7.90 -13.18
C SER A 61 14.77 8.84 -12.42
N LEU A 62 14.33 9.35 -11.27
CA LEU A 62 15.09 10.24 -10.38
C LEU A 62 15.66 9.48 -9.16
N ASP A 63 15.48 8.16 -9.08
CA ASP A 63 15.90 7.30 -7.96
C ASP A 63 15.39 7.80 -6.58
N TYR A 64 14.22 8.46 -6.55
CA TYR A 64 13.67 9.10 -5.36
C TYR A 64 12.55 8.27 -4.74
N GLN A 65 12.71 7.87 -3.47
CA GLN A 65 11.69 7.17 -2.68
C GLN A 65 10.99 6.04 -3.45
N GLU A 66 11.79 5.22 -4.13
CA GLU A 66 11.29 4.16 -5.01
C GLU A 66 10.29 3.23 -4.30
N GLU A 67 10.48 2.98 -2.99
CA GLU A 67 9.57 2.15 -2.21
C GLU A 67 8.14 2.69 -2.14
N ILE A 68 7.99 4.01 -2.03
CA ILE A 68 6.68 4.67 -2.02
C ILE A 68 6.07 4.59 -3.42
N VAL A 69 6.90 4.80 -4.45
CA VAL A 69 6.42 4.80 -5.83
C VAL A 69 5.98 3.40 -6.26
N TYR A 70 6.76 2.35 -5.98
CA TYR A 70 6.37 0.97 -6.20
C TYR A 70 5.11 0.61 -5.41
N PHE A 71 4.98 1.06 -4.16
CA PHE A 71 3.77 0.85 -3.38
C PHE A 71 2.52 1.47 -4.03
N ASN A 72 2.65 2.71 -4.52
CA ASN A 72 1.58 3.42 -5.19
C ASN A 72 1.23 2.81 -6.56
N LEU A 73 2.23 2.35 -7.32
CA LEU A 73 2.00 1.60 -8.55
C LEU A 73 1.25 0.29 -8.30
N GLY A 74 1.56 -0.41 -7.20
CA GLY A 74 0.82 -1.61 -6.81
C GLY A 74 -0.66 -1.32 -6.54
N SER A 75 -0.94 -0.25 -5.79
CA SER A 75 -2.31 0.22 -5.56
C SER A 75 -3.02 0.63 -6.84
N LEU A 76 -2.29 1.27 -7.77
CA LEU A 76 -2.78 1.63 -9.10
C LEU A 76 -3.17 0.42 -9.93
N TYR A 77 -2.31 -0.59 -10.04
CA TYR A 77 -2.62 -1.81 -10.79
C TYR A 77 -3.76 -2.59 -10.16
N HIS A 78 -3.85 -2.61 -8.83
CA HIS A 78 -4.99 -3.22 -8.14
C HIS A 78 -6.31 -2.54 -8.49
N ALA A 79 -6.34 -1.20 -8.52
CA ALA A 79 -7.52 -0.44 -8.92
C ALA A 79 -7.92 -0.68 -10.39
N LEU A 80 -6.96 -1.02 -11.25
CA LEU A 80 -7.21 -1.45 -12.64
C LEU A 80 -7.68 -2.91 -12.77
N GLY A 81 -7.68 -3.68 -11.67
CA GLY A 81 -7.99 -5.12 -11.69
C GLY A 81 -6.82 -6.02 -12.08
N GLU A 82 -5.62 -5.45 -12.25
CA GLU A 82 -4.40 -6.16 -12.64
C GLU A 82 -3.70 -6.71 -11.40
N ALA A 83 -4.24 -7.79 -10.83
CA ALA A 83 -3.83 -8.33 -9.55
C ALA A 83 -2.37 -8.81 -9.54
N GLU A 84 -1.90 -9.46 -10.60
CA GLU A 84 -0.52 -9.94 -10.72
C GLU A 84 0.47 -8.77 -10.75
N ALA A 85 0.21 -7.75 -11.56
CA ALA A 85 1.05 -6.55 -11.63
C ALA A 85 1.08 -5.79 -10.29
N ALA A 86 -0.05 -5.73 -9.58
CA ALA A 86 -0.12 -5.15 -8.25
C ALA A 86 0.81 -5.87 -7.26
N GLN A 87 0.78 -7.20 -7.25
CA GLN A 87 1.63 -8.04 -6.41
C GLN A 87 3.11 -7.81 -6.70
N GLU A 88 3.50 -7.75 -7.99
CA GLU A 88 4.89 -7.49 -8.39
C GLU A 88 5.40 -6.14 -7.87
N MET A 89 4.60 -5.09 -8.01
CA MET A 89 5.00 -3.75 -7.54
C MET A 89 5.08 -3.69 -6.01
N TRP A 90 4.17 -4.33 -5.28
CA TRP A 90 4.29 -4.42 -3.82
C TRP A 90 5.49 -5.26 -3.37
N ILE A 91 5.89 -6.28 -4.12
CA ILE A 91 7.14 -7.02 -3.85
C ILE A 91 8.35 -6.09 -4.04
N GLN A 92 8.38 -5.25 -5.09
CA GLN A 92 9.45 -4.27 -5.27
C GLN A 92 9.49 -3.28 -4.10
N ALA A 93 8.35 -2.75 -3.68
CA ALA A 93 8.25 -1.85 -2.53
C ALA A 93 8.81 -2.46 -1.24
N GLN A 94 8.60 -3.77 -1.04
CA GLN A 94 9.07 -4.50 0.14
C GLN A 94 10.58 -4.67 0.20
N ASN A 95 11.30 -4.57 -0.92
CA ASN A 95 12.76 -4.72 -0.96
C ASN A 95 13.52 -3.55 -0.31
N HIS A 96 12.82 -2.49 0.10
CA HIS A 96 13.40 -1.30 0.72
C HIS A 96 13.20 -1.28 2.25
N GLN A 97 13.88 -0.36 2.95
CA GLN A 97 13.97 -0.37 4.42
C GLN A 97 12.74 0.15 5.19
N SER A 98 11.74 0.71 4.51
CA SER A 98 10.59 1.30 5.18
C SER A 98 9.64 0.24 5.74
N VAL A 99 9.70 0.03 7.06
CA VAL A 99 8.85 -0.93 7.79
C VAL A 99 7.36 -0.64 7.60
N ILE A 100 6.98 0.64 7.51
CA ILE A 100 5.59 1.04 7.28
C ILE A 100 5.13 0.61 5.88
N ILE A 101 5.95 0.85 4.85
CA ILE A 101 5.64 0.44 3.47
C ILE A 101 5.60 -1.09 3.36
N GLN A 102 6.54 -1.79 3.98
CA GLN A 102 6.52 -3.26 4.02
C GLN A 102 5.23 -3.78 4.65
N SER A 103 4.79 -3.20 5.78
CA SER A 103 3.55 -3.57 6.47
C SER A 103 2.33 -3.35 5.58
N GLN A 104 2.21 -2.18 4.96
CA GLN A 104 1.09 -1.84 4.06
C GLN A 104 1.08 -2.69 2.79
N ALA A 105 2.26 -2.97 2.22
CA ALA A 105 2.40 -3.87 1.09
C ALA A 105 1.93 -5.29 1.46
N HIS A 106 2.35 -5.83 2.60
CA HIS A 106 1.84 -7.13 3.07
C HIS A 106 0.32 -7.10 3.27
N TYR A 107 -0.22 -6.04 3.86
CA TYR A 107 -1.67 -5.87 4.02
C TYR A 107 -2.40 -5.91 2.67
N ASN A 108 -1.99 -5.11 1.69
CA ASN A 108 -2.62 -5.05 0.38
C ASN A 108 -2.52 -6.38 -0.39
N ARG A 109 -1.37 -7.06 -0.33
CA ARG A 109 -1.21 -8.40 -0.89
C ARG A 109 -2.19 -9.39 -0.26
N GLY A 110 -2.39 -9.31 1.05
CA GLY A 110 -3.37 -10.11 1.78
C GLY A 110 -4.82 -9.85 1.33
N VAL A 111 -5.16 -8.59 1.05
CA VAL A 111 -6.47 -8.21 0.48
C VAL A 111 -6.67 -8.86 -0.89
N VAL A 112 -5.67 -8.82 -1.76
CA VAL A 112 -5.75 -9.46 -3.09
C VAL A 112 -5.93 -10.97 -2.97
N TYR A 113 -5.13 -11.65 -2.15
CA TYR A 113 -5.30 -13.09 -1.92
C TYR A 113 -6.69 -13.44 -1.36
N TYR A 114 -7.23 -12.59 -0.48
CA TYR A 114 -8.59 -12.76 0.03
C TYR A 114 -9.64 -12.66 -1.09
N GLN A 115 -9.50 -11.67 -1.98
CA GLN A 115 -10.39 -11.47 -3.13
C GLN A 115 -10.32 -12.64 -4.12
N LEU A 116 -9.15 -13.25 -4.29
CA LEU A 116 -8.93 -14.43 -5.13
C LEU A 116 -9.42 -15.74 -4.48
N GLY A 117 -9.88 -15.71 -3.22
CA GLY A 117 -10.32 -16.90 -2.48
C GLY A 117 -9.17 -17.75 -1.92
N GLU A 118 -7.94 -17.24 -2.01
CA GLU A 118 -6.73 -17.87 -1.48
C GLU A 118 -6.52 -17.49 0.00
N TYR A 119 -7.46 -17.90 0.85
CA TYR A 119 -7.54 -17.43 2.24
C TYR A 119 -6.31 -17.79 3.08
N ALA A 120 -5.63 -18.90 2.79
CA ALA A 120 -4.40 -19.27 3.49
C ALA A 120 -3.26 -18.26 3.25
N HIS A 121 -3.02 -17.85 2.00
CA HIS A 121 -2.05 -16.81 1.66
C HIS A 121 -2.47 -15.44 2.24
N ALA A 122 -3.77 -15.13 2.22
CA ALA A 122 -4.27 -13.90 2.83
C ALA A 122 -3.93 -13.82 4.33
N ILE A 123 -4.14 -14.92 5.07
CA ILE A 123 -3.80 -15.03 6.51
C ILE A 123 -2.32 -14.77 6.74
N GLU A 124 -1.44 -15.42 5.97
CA GLU A 124 0.01 -15.24 6.08
C GLU A 124 0.40 -13.77 5.90
N HIS A 125 -0.12 -13.12 4.85
CA HIS A 125 0.15 -11.73 4.56
C HIS A 125 -0.36 -10.76 5.63
N PHE A 126 -1.57 -10.98 6.18
CA PHE A 126 -2.06 -10.16 7.29
C PHE A 126 -1.26 -10.38 8.57
N GLN A 127 -0.78 -11.60 8.83
CA GLN A 127 0.10 -11.88 9.97
C GLN A 127 1.44 -11.14 9.84
N TYR A 128 2.05 -11.14 8.64
CA TYR A 128 3.26 -10.35 8.38
C TYR A 128 3.02 -8.84 8.55
N ALA A 129 1.89 -8.32 8.05
CA ALA A 129 1.53 -6.92 8.24
C ALA A 129 1.45 -6.56 9.75
N LEU A 130 0.83 -7.42 10.56
CA LEU A 130 0.71 -7.26 12.01
C LEU A 130 2.00 -7.50 12.79
N LEU A 131 2.93 -8.30 12.24
CA LEU A 131 4.26 -8.45 12.81
C LEU A 131 5.03 -7.11 12.73
N LEU A 132 4.90 -6.42 11.60
CA LEU A 132 5.55 -5.13 11.34
C LEU A 132 4.80 -3.95 12.01
N HIS A 133 3.46 -4.00 12.02
CA HIS A 133 2.61 -2.97 12.62
C HIS A 133 1.47 -3.59 13.44
N ARG A 134 1.77 -3.94 14.70
CA ARG A 134 0.86 -4.64 15.61
C ARG A 134 -0.49 -3.95 15.85
N GLN A 135 -0.56 -2.64 15.68
CA GLN A 135 -1.76 -1.85 15.97
C GLN A 135 -2.67 -1.66 14.76
N ASP A 136 -2.30 -2.17 13.58
CA ASP A 136 -3.15 -2.11 12.40
C ASP A 136 -4.48 -2.84 12.62
N MET A 137 -5.55 -2.06 12.78
CA MET A 137 -6.89 -2.60 13.02
C MET A 137 -7.48 -3.24 11.78
N ASN A 138 -7.15 -2.74 10.60
CA ASN A 138 -7.64 -3.30 9.33
C ASN A 138 -7.01 -4.66 9.08
N ALA A 139 -5.71 -4.81 9.32
CA ALA A 139 -5.04 -6.10 9.20
C ALA A 139 -5.60 -7.14 10.20
N LYS A 140 -5.95 -6.73 11.44
CA LYS A 140 -6.64 -7.62 12.40
C LYS A 140 -8.01 -8.08 11.91
N ILE A 141 -8.81 -7.13 11.43
CA ILE A 141 -10.14 -7.41 10.87
C ILE A 141 -10.03 -8.39 9.71
N ASN A 142 -9.15 -8.10 8.76
CA ASN A 142 -9.01 -8.91 7.55
C ASN A 142 -8.40 -10.28 7.84
N LEU A 143 -7.52 -10.40 8.85
CA LEU A 143 -7.06 -11.69 9.36
C LEU A 143 -8.23 -12.54 9.89
N GLU A 144 -9.10 -11.96 10.72
CA GLU A 144 -10.29 -12.66 11.23
C GLU A 144 -11.23 -13.08 10.08
N LEU A 145 -11.47 -12.17 9.13
CA LEU A 145 -12.29 -12.46 7.94
C LEU A 145 -11.70 -13.59 7.10
N ALA A 146 -10.38 -13.61 6.90
CA ALA A 146 -9.68 -14.64 6.16
C ALA A 146 -9.74 -16.00 6.86
N GLN A 147 -9.60 -16.04 8.19
CA GLN A 147 -9.74 -17.26 8.99
C GLN A 147 -11.16 -17.85 8.90
N ILE A 148 -12.20 -17.02 9.04
CA ILE A 148 -13.60 -17.46 8.89
C ILE A 148 -13.88 -17.96 7.47
N ALA A 149 -13.28 -17.32 6.46
CA ALA A 149 -13.44 -17.74 5.07
C ALA A 149 -12.74 -19.08 4.78
N LEU A 150 -11.51 -19.27 5.27
CA LEU A 150 -10.78 -20.54 5.16
C LEU A 150 -11.55 -21.69 5.81
N PHE A 151 -12.00 -21.50 7.06
CA PHE A 151 -12.78 -22.50 7.78
C PHE A 151 -14.03 -22.92 6.99
N ARG A 152 -14.78 -21.97 6.41
CA ARG A 152 -15.94 -22.29 5.57
C ARG A 152 -15.58 -22.97 4.26
N GLN A 153 -14.46 -22.61 3.66
CA GLN A 153 -13.96 -23.30 2.47
C GLN A 153 -13.61 -24.76 2.78
N GLU A 154 -13.09 -25.05 3.97
CA GLU A 154 -12.83 -26.41 4.44
C GLU A 154 -14.12 -27.17 4.79
N GLU A 155 -15.09 -26.54 5.46
CA GLU A 155 -16.41 -27.12 5.72
C GLU A 155 -17.13 -27.49 4.42
N ALA A 156 -17.13 -26.61 3.42
CA ALA A 156 -17.78 -26.85 2.13
C ALA A 156 -17.18 -28.04 1.34
N LYS A 157 -15.94 -28.42 1.64
CA LYS A 157 -15.28 -29.60 1.05
C LYS A 157 -15.69 -30.91 1.74
N GLN A 158 -16.32 -30.85 2.92
CA GLN A 158 -16.81 -32.03 3.61
C GLN A 158 -18.14 -32.52 3.00
N PRO A 159 -18.38 -33.84 2.93
CA PRO A 159 -19.65 -34.38 2.46
C PRO A 159 -20.84 -33.85 3.28
N ALA A 160 -22.00 -33.67 2.62
CA ALA A 160 -23.21 -32.98 3.09
C ALA A 160 -23.91 -33.51 4.37
N THR A 161 -23.25 -34.33 5.18
CA THR A 161 -23.79 -34.95 6.40
C THR A 161 -23.47 -34.19 7.69
N ARG A 162 -22.83 -33.01 7.66
CA ARG A 162 -22.46 -32.32 8.90
C ARG A 162 -22.83 -30.84 8.93
N ILE A 163 -23.65 -30.54 9.94
CA ILE A 163 -23.79 -29.32 10.75
C ILE A 163 -23.86 -28.01 9.92
N PRO A 164 -25.03 -27.34 9.87
CA PRO A 164 -25.12 -26.02 9.24
C PRO A 164 -24.16 -25.03 9.92
N PRO A 165 -23.67 -24.00 9.19
CA PRO A 165 -22.69 -23.06 9.72
C PRO A 165 -23.15 -22.50 11.06
N SER A 166 -22.25 -22.45 12.05
CA SER A 166 -22.57 -21.88 13.37
C SER A 166 -23.18 -20.48 13.20
N PRO A 167 -24.41 -20.22 13.69
CA PRO A 167 -25.05 -18.92 13.58
C PRO A 167 -24.22 -17.79 14.20
N VAL A 168 -23.38 -18.12 15.18
CA VAL A 168 -22.45 -17.18 15.83
C VAL A 168 -21.38 -16.70 14.86
N ASN A 169 -20.79 -17.61 14.06
CA ASN A 169 -19.77 -17.27 13.07
C ASN A 169 -20.34 -16.39 11.95
N GLN A 170 -21.60 -16.62 11.56
CA GLN A 170 -22.28 -15.79 10.56
C GLN A 170 -22.52 -14.36 11.07
N ARG A 171 -23.06 -14.21 12.29
CA ARG A 171 -23.27 -12.88 12.89
C ARG A 171 -21.97 -12.10 13.06
N GLN A 172 -20.90 -12.77 13.52
CA GLN A 172 -19.59 -12.16 13.67
C GLN A 172 -19.02 -11.73 12.31
N LEU A 173 -19.14 -12.58 11.29
CA LEU A 173 -18.75 -12.23 9.93
C LEU A 173 -19.51 -11.01 9.42
N ASP A 174 -20.82 -10.95 9.60
CA ASP A 174 -21.63 -9.83 9.11
C ASP A 174 -21.27 -8.51 9.82
N TYR A 175 -20.98 -8.58 11.13
CA TYR A 175 -20.44 -7.45 11.89
C TYR A 175 -19.08 -6.99 11.34
N LEU A 176 -18.15 -7.94 11.12
CA LEU A 176 -16.83 -7.64 10.59
C LEU A 176 -16.90 -7.08 9.16
N LYS A 177 -17.74 -7.66 8.30
CA LYS A 177 -17.98 -7.17 6.94
C LYS A 177 -18.51 -5.76 6.96
N ARG A 178 -19.53 -5.44 7.76
CA ARG A 178 -20.08 -4.09 7.89
C ARG A 178 -19.00 -3.08 8.31
N ARG A 179 -18.19 -3.45 9.30
CA ARG A 179 -17.05 -2.62 9.74
C ARG A 179 -16.00 -2.44 8.64
N ASN A 180 -15.84 -3.44 7.78
CA ASN A 180 -14.85 -3.48 6.72
C ASN A 180 -15.34 -2.90 5.37
N THR A 181 -16.65 -2.72 5.16
CA THR A 181 -17.22 -2.18 3.91
C THR A 181 -16.76 -0.74 3.62
N LEU A 182 -16.32 0.00 4.65
CA LEU A 182 -15.62 1.28 4.46
C LEU A 182 -14.34 1.16 3.62
N PHE A 183 -13.78 -0.05 3.43
CA PHE A 183 -12.53 -0.29 2.70
C PHE A 183 -12.72 -0.98 1.34
N LEU A 184 -13.80 -1.73 1.10
CA LEU A 184 -14.01 -2.44 -0.19
C LEU A 184 -14.53 -1.53 -1.32
N GLY A 185 -14.71 -0.23 -1.11
CA GLY A 185 -15.27 0.68 -2.10
C GLY A 185 -16.74 0.39 -2.48
N VAL A 186 -17.41 -0.49 -1.72
CA VAL A 186 -18.83 -0.77 -1.88
C VAL A 186 -19.57 0.09 -0.86
N GLU A 187 -20.11 1.21 -1.33
CA GLU A 187 -21.03 2.04 -0.56
C GLU A 187 -22.20 1.15 -0.12
N SER A 188 -22.23 0.78 1.16
CA SER A 188 -23.40 0.13 1.71
C SER A 188 -24.50 1.17 1.74
N GLN A 189 -25.46 1.08 0.82
CA GLN A 189 -26.78 1.62 1.11
C GLN A 189 -27.22 0.98 2.42
N GLU A 190 -27.27 1.78 3.48
CA GLU A 190 -27.81 1.33 4.76
C GLU A 190 -29.24 0.84 4.49
N PRO A 191 -29.59 -0.40 4.89
CA PRO A 191 -30.99 -0.77 4.85
C PRO A 191 -31.70 0.05 5.93
N GLU A 192 -32.70 0.81 5.49
CA GLU A 192 -33.67 1.52 6.31
C GLU A 192 -34.41 0.48 7.17
N TRP A 193 -33.93 0.21 8.39
CA TRP A 193 -34.61 -0.67 9.32
C TRP A 193 -35.50 0.18 10.23
N LEU A 194 -36.79 -0.14 10.20
CA LEU A 194 -37.85 0.32 11.09
C LEU A 194 -37.39 0.43 12.54
N ASP A 195 -37.82 1.52 13.17
CA ASP A 195 -37.69 1.81 14.59
C ASP A 195 -38.15 0.59 15.43
N PRO A 196 -37.41 0.17 16.48
CA PRO A 196 -37.83 -0.93 17.36
C PRO A 196 -39.22 -0.78 17.99
N ASP A 197 -39.84 0.39 17.89
CA ASP A 197 -41.19 0.68 18.38
C ASP A 197 -42.33 0.34 17.38
N ASP A 198 -42.02 -0.17 16.17
CA ASP A 198 -43.02 -0.51 15.13
C ASP A 198 -43.51 -1.99 15.11
N ILE A 199 -43.26 -2.80 16.15
CA ILE A 199 -43.93 -4.12 16.36
C ILE A 199 -44.33 -4.35 17.82
#